data_AF-A0A154BRN7-F1
#
_entry.id   AF-A0A154BRN7-F1
#
_cell.length_a   1.000
_cell.length_b   1.000
_cell.length_c   1.000
_cell.angle_alpha   90.00
_cell.angle_beta   90.00
_cell.angle_gamma   90.00
#
_symmetry.space_group_name_H-M   'P 1'
#
loop_
_entity.id
_entity.type
_entity.pdbx_description
1 polymer ?
#
loop_
_entity_poly.entity_id
_entity_poly.type
_entity_poly.pdbx_seq_one_letter_code
_entity_poly.pdbx_strand_id
1 'polypeptide(L)'
;MSVCLLMLPVALAMRVVMGQENFEQWVNSMQVTFPTNFKDETDLVRTIKRAGYDAEKWGSTIKTHINAEKAFFFWELRDHCWSAVFSKYDSKENIQWFIQDLEAKSNRRIFHMEGQTDKIKVEPTPKYPTNFCNGQLLRKTLNEYGATIKTDLGSSFKALIGEMSLQFSQQGEAPFTVEIETTSTMSSTFAYLSLLDEDYKRNVQEATYERVKQKLAERNLCIENEEVLEDNSIVLTVVIES
;
A
#
# COMPACT_ATOMS: atom_id res chain seq x y z
N MET A 1 3.99 -14.18 -3.21
CA MET A 1 3.65 -13.06 -2.31
C MET A 1 2.23 -13.25 -1.84
N SER A 2 2.04 -13.48 -0.53
CA SER A 2 0.73 -13.63 0.09
C SER A 2 0.23 -12.27 0.52
N VAL A 3 -0.62 -11.66 -0.31
CA VAL A 3 -1.35 -10.46 0.08
C VAL A 3 -2.47 -10.91 1.02
N CYS A 4 -2.49 -10.37 2.24
CA CYS A 4 -3.49 -10.66 3.25
C CYS A 4 -4.91 -10.59 2.64
N LEU A 5 -5.75 -11.61 2.85
CA LEU A 5 -7.06 -11.73 2.18
C LEU A 5 -8.01 -10.54 2.42
N LEU A 6 -7.86 -9.83 3.54
CA LEU A 6 -8.59 -8.59 3.85
C LEU A 6 -8.11 -7.37 3.04
N MET A 7 -6.97 -7.48 2.38
CA MET A 7 -6.24 -6.41 1.69
C MET A 7 -6.22 -6.61 0.17
N LEU A 8 -6.82 -7.70 -0.33
CA LEU A 8 -6.81 -8.08 -1.74
C LEU A 8 -7.38 -6.99 -2.66
N PRO A 9 -8.54 -6.39 -2.41
CA PRO A 9 -9.10 -5.36 -3.29
C PRO A 9 -8.16 -4.14 -3.42
N VAL A 10 -7.64 -3.71 -2.28
CA VAL A 10 -6.73 -2.58 -2.14
C VAL A 10 -5.37 -2.83 -2.83
N ALA A 11 -4.78 -3.99 -2.59
CA ALA A 11 -3.52 -4.38 -3.21
C ALA A 11 -3.66 -4.57 -4.73
N LEU A 12 -4.82 -5.06 -5.20
CA LEU A 12 -5.12 -5.18 -6.63
C LEU A 12 -5.27 -3.79 -7.28
N ALA A 13 -5.98 -2.86 -6.65
CA ALA A 13 -6.10 -1.49 -7.13
C ALA A 13 -4.73 -0.81 -7.28
N MET A 14 -3.88 -0.92 -6.24
CA MET A 14 -2.52 -0.35 -6.32
C MET A 14 -1.62 -1.08 -7.30
N ARG A 15 -1.75 -2.42 -7.44
CA ARG A 15 -1.03 -3.17 -8.48
C ARG A 15 -1.40 -2.72 -9.89
N VAL A 16 -2.68 -2.38 -10.12
CA VAL A 16 -3.14 -1.84 -11.41
C VAL A 16 -2.58 -0.44 -11.65
N VAL A 17 -2.57 0.43 -10.63
CA VAL A 17 -2.09 1.82 -10.75
C VAL A 17 -0.56 1.89 -10.89
N MET A 18 0.18 1.13 -10.09
CA MET A 18 1.65 1.17 -10.07
C MET A 18 2.26 0.30 -11.17
N GLY A 19 1.51 -0.67 -11.70
CA GLY A 19 2.03 -1.78 -12.50
C GLY A 19 2.63 -2.87 -11.61
N GLN A 20 2.62 -4.13 -12.09
CA GLN A 20 3.03 -5.29 -11.30
C GLN A 20 4.45 -5.16 -10.74
N GLU A 21 5.43 -4.83 -11.59
CA GLU A 21 6.84 -4.81 -11.17
C GLU A 21 7.10 -3.77 -10.07
N ASN A 22 6.58 -2.55 -10.24
CA ASN A 22 6.73 -1.49 -9.25
C ASN A 22 5.97 -1.79 -7.95
N PHE A 23 4.80 -2.42 -8.05
CA PHE A 23 4.05 -2.87 -6.88
C PHE A 23 4.83 -3.93 -6.08
N GLU A 24 5.43 -4.90 -6.76
CA GLU A 24 6.26 -5.93 -6.12
C GLU A 24 7.53 -5.34 -5.50
N GLN A 25 8.21 -4.43 -6.21
CA GLN A 25 9.38 -3.71 -5.68
C GLN A 25 9.00 -2.89 -4.44
N TRP A 26 7.84 -2.26 -4.44
CA TRP A 26 7.35 -1.51 -3.29
C TRP A 26 7.02 -2.40 -2.09
N VAL A 27 6.27 -3.49 -2.30
CA VAL A 27 5.97 -4.45 -1.22
C VAL A 27 7.27 -4.97 -0.60
N ASN A 28 8.27 -5.29 -1.43
CA ASN A 28 9.59 -5.72 -0.96
C ASN A 28 10.37 -4.62 -0.26
N SER A 29 10.27 -3.36 -0.70
CA SER A 29 10.98 -2.23 -0.08
C SER A 29 10.43 -1.86 1.29
N MET A 30 9.20 -2.27 1.63
CA MET A 30 8.59 -2.06 2.95
C MET A 30 8.85 -3.20 3.93
N GLN A 31 9.56 -4.25 3.51
CA GLN A 31 9.81 -5.44 4.31
C GLN A 31 11.28 -5.55 4.73
N VAL A 32 11.51 -6.16 5.90
CA VAL A 32 12.81 -6.69 6.32
C VAL A 32 12.68 -8.20 6.41
N THR A 33 13.57 -8.91 5.72
CA THR A 33 13.54 -10.37 5.65
C THR A 33 14.76 -10.96 6.35
N PHE A 34 14.51 -11.83 7.33
CA PHE A 34 15.53 -12.58 8.05
C PHE A 34 15.47 -14.06 7.62
N PRO A 35 16.43 -14.53 6.81
CA PRO A 35 16.49 -15.94 6.42
C PRO A 35 16.84 -16.82 7.62
N THR A 36 16.29 -18.03 7.61
CA THR A 36 16.52 -19.02 8.67
C THR A 36 17.08 -20.33 8.11
N ASN A 37 17.47 -21.22 9.01
CA ASN A 37 17.86 -22.59 8.66
C ASN A 37 16.67 -23.56 8.51
N PHE A 38 15.42 -23.10 8.66
CA PHE A 38 14.25 -23.95 8.49
C PHE A 38 14.02 -24.27 7.02
N LYS A 39 14.05 -25.55 6.66
CA LYS A 39 13.73 -26.05 5.30
C LYS A 39 12.32 -26.62 5.19
N ASP A 40 11.72 -26.96 6.33
CA ASP A 40 10.46 -27.69 6.42
C ASP A 40 9.45 -26.92 7.27
N GLU A 41 8.20 -26.83 6.79
CA GLU A 41 7.10 -26.13 7.46
C GLU A 41 6.82 -26.72 8.85
N THR A 42 6.89 -28.05 8.99
CA THR A 42 6.62 -28.76 10.24
C THR A 42 7.66 -28.43 11.31
N ASP A 43 8.94 -28.38 10.94
CA ASP A 43 10.02 -27.99 11.88
C ASP A 43 9.86 -26.54 12.34
N LEU A 44 9.53 -25.65 11.41
CA LEU A 44 9.23 -24.25 11.69
C LEU A 44 8.07 -24.12 12.69
N VAL A 45 6.90 -24.64 12.34
CA VAL A 45 5.68 -24.51 13.15
C VAL A 45 5.86 -25.14 14.53
N ARG A 46 6.49 -26.31 14.61
CA ARG A 46 6.75 -26.98 15.88
C ARG A 46 7.66 -26.15 16.78
N THR A 47 8.71 -25.57 16.21
CA THR A 47 9.66 -24.74 16.96
C THR A 47 9.00 -23.48 17.50
N ILE A 48 8.25 -22.76 16.67
CA ILE A 48 7.51 -21.55 17.06
C ILE A 48 6.54 -21.86 18.21
N LYS A 49 5.71 -22.90 18.06
CA LYS A 49 4.72 -23.29 19.09
C LYS A 49 5.37 -23.73 20.40
N ARG A 50 6.49 -24.44 20.35
CA ARG A 50 7.24 -24.83 21.56
C ARG A 50 7.84 -23.64 22.29
N ALA A 51 8.17 -22.57 21.58
CA ALA A 51 8.64 -21.32 22.18
C ALA A 51 7.50 -20.46 22.79
N GLY A 52 6.25 -20.90 22.67
CA GLY A 52 5.08 -20.22 23.25
C GLY A 52 4.43 -19.19 22.34
N TYR A 53 4.75 -19.19 21.06
CA TYR A 53 4.14 -18.33 20.05
C TYR A 53 3.07 -19.08 19.26
N ASP A 54 2.16 -18.34 18.64
CA ASP A 54 1.23 -18.88 17.67
C ASP A 54 1.91 -19.05 16.30
N ALA A 55 1.36 -19.99 15.52
CA ALA A 55 1.75 -20.24 14.15
C ALA A 55 0.48 -20.62 13.39
N GLU A 56 -0.15 -19.60 12.80
CA GLU A 56 -1.39 -19.73 12.03
C GLU A 56 -1.07 -19.87 10.55
N LYS A 57 -1.61 -20.91 9.90
CA LYS A 57 -1.41 -21.10 8.46
C LYS A 57 -2.31 -20.15 7.66
N TRP A 58 -1.72 -19.39 6.75
CA TRP A 58 -2.39 -18.42 5.89
C TRP A 58 -1.95 -18.63 4.43
N GLY A 59 -2.65 -19.51 3.73
CA GLY A 59 -2.26 -19.91 2.37
C GLY A 59 -0.89 -20.59 2.37
N SER A 60 0.08 -19.99 1.66
CA SER A 60 1.48 -20.47 1.60
C SER A 60 2.40 -19.84 2.65
N THR A 61 1.87 -19.03 3.56
CA THR A 61 2.63 -18.36 4.62
C THR A 61 2.15 -18.79 5.99
N ILE A 62 2.94 -18.49 7.02
CA ILE A 62 2.57 -18.69 8.42
C ILE A 62 2.59 -17.33 9.10
N LYS A 63 1.54 -17.01 9.84
CA LYS A 63 1.45 -15.80 10.65
C LYS A 63 1.83 -16.12 12.10
N THR A 64 2.62 -15.25 12.72
CA THR A 64 2.97 -15.32 14.14
C THR A 64 2.77 -13.95 14.77
N HIS A 65 2.06 -13.91 15.89
CA HIS A 65 1.90 -12.70 16.69
C HIS A 65 3.04 -12.57 17.71
N ILE A 66 3.39 -11.32 18.00
CA ILE A 66 4.42 -10.94 18.98
C ILE A 66 3.91 -9.77 19.82
N ASN A 67 4.62 -9.45 20.90
CA ASN A 67 4.30 -8.32 21.79
C ASN A 67 2.84 -8.35 22.31
N ALA A 68 2.43 -9.49 22.88
CA ALA A 68 1.08 -9.72 23.40
C ALA A 68 -0.02 -9.41 22.37
N GLU A 69 0.13 -9.96 21.15
CA GLU A 69 -0.82 -9.84 20.03
C GLU A 69 -0.98 -8.43 19.43
N LYS A 70 -0.20 -7.44 19.89
CA LYS A 70 -0.24 -6.08 19.34
C LYS A 70 0.51 -5.94 18.01
N ALA A 71 1.33 -6.93 17.66
CA ALA A 71 2.06 -6.98 16.40
C ALA A 71 2.09 -8.41 15.85
N PHE A 72 2.33 -8.56 14.55
CA PHE A 72 2.50 -9.85 13.90
C PHE A 72 3.41 -9.72 12.69
N PHE A 73 3.95 -10.84 12.25
CA PHE A 73 4.76 -10.95 11.04
C PHE A 73 4.46 -12.26 10.32
N PHE A 74 5.02 -12.43 9.12
CA PHE A 74 4.84 -13.64 8.33
C PHE A 74 6.13 -14.42 8.15
N TRP A 75 6.00 -15.72 8.06
CA TRP A 75 7.02 -16.62 7.53
C TRP A 75 6.70 -16.91 6.07
N GLU A 76 7.71 -16.80 5.22
CA GLU A 76 7.60 -17.10 3.79
C GLU A 76 8.72 -18.03 3.34
N LEU A 77 8.40 -18.99 2.47
CA LEU A 77 9.41 -19.83 1.83
C LEU A 77 10.08 -19.04 0.70
N ARG A 78 11.36 -18.70 0.87
CA ARG A 78 12.20 -17.97 -0.09
C ARG A 78 13.53 -18.70 -0.23
N ASP A 79 14.01 -18.89 -1.45
CA ASP A 79 15.30 -19.55 -1.74
C ASP A 79 15.51 -20.88 -0.96
N HIS A 80 14.47 -21.72 -0.94
CA HIS A 80 14.45 -23.04 -0.26
C HIS A 80 14.57 -23.01 1.27
N CYS A 81 14.42 -21.85 1.91
CA CYS A 81 14.34 -21.72 3.36
C CYS A 81 13.17 -20.85 3.79
N TRP A 82 12.65 -21.09 4.98
CA TRP A 82 11.66 -20.19 5.56
C TRP A 82 12.37 -18.95 6.08
N SER A 83 11.82 -17.79 5.76
CA SER A 83 12.33 -16.49 6.19
C SER A 83 11.26 -15.76 6.99
N ALA A 84 11.65 -15.09 8.07
CA ALA A 84 10.76 -14.19 8.79
C ALA A 84 10.72 -12.84 8.07
N VAL A 85 9.53 -12.38 7.73
CA VAL A 85 9.26 -11.16 6.96
C VAL A 85 8.50 -10.19 7.87
N PHE A 86 9.22 -9.17 8.33
CA PHE A 86 8.70 -8.07 9.15
C PHE A 86 8.47 -6.83 8.31
N SER A 87 7.64 -5.91 8.81
CA SER A 87 7.58 -4.55 8.28
C SER A 87 8.84 -3.78 8.68
N LYS A 88 9.34 -2.90 7.80
CA LYS A 88 10.43 -1.95 8.16
C LYS A 88 10.06 -1.00 9.30
N TYR A 89 8.77 -0.83 9.56
CA TYR A 89 8.24 0.02 10.62
C TYR A 89 8.02 -0.71 11.94
N ASP A 90 8.18 -2.04 11.96
CA ASP A 90 8.12 -2.79 13.20
C ASP A 90 9.29 -2.38 14.12
N SER A 91 9.03 -2.30 15.43
CA SER A 91 10.06 -1.92 16.40
C SER A 91 11.25 -2.89 16.31
N LYS A 92 12.44 -2.31 16.11
CA LYS A 92 13.71 -3.05 16.08
C LYS A 92 13.92 -3.83 17.36
N GLU A 93 13.54 -3.26 18.50
CA GLU A 93 13.61 -3.87 19.82
C GLU A 93 12.70 -5.11 19.89
N ASN A 94 11.47 -5.01 19.39
CA ASN A 94 10.54 -6.15 19.36
C ASN A 94 11.03 -7.28 18.44
N ILE A 95 11.57 -6.94 17.26
CA ILE A 95 12.14 -7.93 16.33
C ILE A 95 13.34 -8.63 16.98
N GLN A 96 14.27 -7.86 17.55
CA GLN A 96 15.47 -8.41 18.19
C GLN A 96 15.12 -9.29 19.39
N TRP A 97 14.19 -8.84 20.23
CA TRP A 97 13.71 -9.61 21.38
C TRP A 97 13.08 -10.94 20.93
N PHE A 98 12.20 -10.91 19.92
CA PHE A 98 11.59 -12.12 19.39
C PHE A 98 12.64 -13.12 18.90
N ILE A 99 13.63 -12.66 18.11
CA ILE A 99 14.68 -13.53 17.57
C ILE A 99 15.48 -14.16 18.71
N GLN A 100 15.92 -13.35 19.68
CA GLN A 100 16.69 -13.84 20.83
C GLN A 100 15.91 -14.85 21.67
N ASP A 101 14.64 -14.56 21.96
CA ASP A 101 13.76 -15.44 22.74
C ASP A 101 13.51 -16.77 22.01
N LEU A 102 13.25 -16.73 20.69
CA LEU A 102 13.03 -17.94 19.89
C LEU A 102 14.29 -18.82 19.86
N GLU A 103 15.47 -18.25 19.62
CA GLU A 103 16.73 -19.01 19.60
C GLU A 103 17.08 -19.58 20.99
N ALA A 104 16.85 -18.79 22.06
CA ALA A 104 17.08 -19.23 23.43
C ALA A 104 16.17 -20.41 23.82
N LYS A 105 14.87 -20.32 23.55
CA LYS A 105 13.91 -21.40 23.85
C LYS A 105 14.09 -22.62 22.95
N SER A 106 14.63 -22.44 21.75
CA SER A 106 14.92 -23.53 20.82
C SER A 106 16.30 -24.17 21.03
N ASN A 107 17.13 -23.56 21.88
CA ASN A 107 18.51 -23.95 22.16
C ASN A 107 19.35 -24.19 20.89
N ARG A 108 19.13 -23.37 19.86
CA ARG A 108 19.89 -23.41 18.61
C ARG A 108 19.82 -22.07 17.89
N ARG A 109 20.84 -21.78 17.09
CA ARG A 109 20.79 -20.67 16.15
C ARG A 109 19.82 -20.99 15.02
N ILE A 110 18.94 -20.05 14.71
CA ILE A 110 17.87 -20.16 13.71
C ILE A 110 18.11 -19.14 12.59
N PHE A 111 18.48 -17.91 12.93
CA PHE A 111 18.55 -16.79 11.99
C PHE A 111 19.97 -16.54 11.49
N HIS A 112 20.09 -16.27 10.19
CA HIS A 112 21.33 -15.84 9.56
C HIS A 112 21.43 -14.31 9.61
N MET A 113 22.00 -13.78 10.69
CA MET A 113 22.10 -12.33 10.94
C MET A 113 23.26 -11.60 10.21
N GLU A 114 24.06 -12.28 9.38
CA GLU A 114 25.24 -11.67 8.76
C GLU A 114 24.88 -10.42 7.94
N GLY A 115 25.31 -9.25 8.42
CA GLY A 115 25.18 -7.96 7.73
C GLY A 115 23.77 -7.35 7.66
N GLN A 116 22.77 -7.87 8.39
CA GLN A 116 21.38 -7.36 8.33
C GLN A 116 21.03 -6.36 9.43
N THR A 117 21.71 -6.36 10.58
CA THR A 117 21.47 -5.36 11.66
C THR A 117 21.83 -3.93 11.26
N ASP A 118 22.72 -3.76 10.28
CA ASP A 118 23.11 -2.47 9.69
C ASP A 118 22.28 -2.10 8.45
N LYS A 119 21.43 -3.00 7.96
CA LYS A 119 20.48 -2.76 6.86
C LYS A 119 19.11 -2.26 7.34
N ILE A 120 18.92 -2.10 8.64
CA ILE A 120 17.90 -1.18 9.18
C ILE A 120 18.45 0.24 9.05
N LYS A 121 18.77 0.64 7.82
CA LYS A 121 18.93 2.04 7.47
C LYS A 121 17.54 2.53 7.12
N VAL A 122 17.19 3.71 7.64
CA VAL A 122 16.10 4.52 7.09
C VAL A 122 16.51 4.83 5.65
N GLU A 123 16.19 3.93 4.74
CA GLU A 123 16.26 4.21 3.31
C GLU A 123 15.29 5.36 3.02
N PRO A 124 15.63 6.24 2.07
CA PRO A 124 14.76 7.36 1.71
C PRO A 124 13.35 6.83 1.46
N THR A 125 12.36 7.55 1.99
CA THR A 125 10.94 7.27 1.81
C THR A 125 10.70 6.97 0.32
N PRO A 126 10.31 5.74 -0.06
CA PRO A 126 10.31 5.42 -1.47
C PRO A 126 9.22 6.23 -2.18
N LYS A 127 9.53 6.72 -3.38
CA LYS A 127 8.59 7.45 -4.25
C LYS A 127 7.75 6.48 -5.03
N TYR A 128 6.43 6.61 -4.94
CA TYR A 128 5.48 5.73 -5.62
C TYR A 128 4.80 6.43 -6.77
N PRO A 129 4.80 5.85 -7.98
CA PRO A 129 4.01 6.39 -9.08
C PRO A 129 2.51 6.29 -8.77
N THR A 130 1.75 7.31 -9.18
CA THR A 130 0.29 7.33 -9.10
C THR A 130 -0.31 7.51 -10.50
N ASN A 131 -1.63 7.48 -10.64
CA ASN A 131 -2.36 7.89 -11.85
C ASN A 131 -2.82 9.36 -11.77
N PHE A 132 -2.51 10.07 -10.67
CA PHE A 132 -3.00 11.42 -10.44
C PHE A 132 -2.27 12.38 -11.37
N CYS A 133 -2.92 12.85 -12.42
CA CYS A 133 -2.31 13.80 -13.37
C CYS A 133 -2.73 15.25 -13.08
N ASN A 134 -3.93 15.42 -12.53
CA ASN A 134 -4.50 16.72 -12.20
C ASN A 134 -4.33 17.03 -10.71
N GLY A 135 -3.40 17.93 -10.40
CA GLY A 135 -3.11 18.33 -9.01
C GLY A 135 -4.25 19.09 -8.32
N GLN A 136 -5.10 19.83 -9.05
CA GLN A 136 -6.25 20.52 -8.44
C GLN A 136 -7.31 19.52 -7.98
N LEU A 137 -7.63 18.52 -8.81
CA LEU A 137 -8.54 17.44 -8.43
C LEU A 137 -7.97 16.63 -7.27
N LEU A 138 -6.67 16.32 -7.30
CA LEU A 138 -6.03 15.57 -6.22
C LEU A 138 -6.12 16.32 -4.88
N ARG A 139 -5.87 17.63 -4.88
CA ARG A 139 -6.03 18.48 -3.70
C ARG A 139 -7.49 18.56 -3.22
N LYS A 140 -8.45 18.67 -4.15
CA LYS A 140 -9.89 18.64 -3.82
C LYS A 140 -10.23 17.32 -3.11
N THR A 141 -9.87 16.19 -3.70
CA THR A 141 -10.12 14.87 -3.12
C THR A 141 -9.45 14.72 -1.76
N LEU A 142 -8.19 15.13 -1.60
CA LEU A 142 -7.50 15.09 -0.30
C LEU A 142 -8.22 15.93 0.77
N ASN A 143 -8.69 17.13 0.43
CA ASN A 143 -9.45 17.97 1.37
C ASN A 143 -10.79 17.35 1.76
N GLU A 144 -11.49 16.69 0.83
CA GLU A 144 -12.74 15.95 1.11
C GLU A 144 -12.53 14.83 2.15
N TYR A 145 -11.32 14.25 2.17
CA TYR A 145 -10.88 13.26 3.16
C TYR A 145 -10.33 13.86 4.47
N GLY A 146 -10.45 15.17 4.66
CA GLY A 146 -9.96 15.85 5.86
C GLY A 146 -8.44 16.04 5.87
N ALA A 147 -7.76 15.90 4.73
CA ALA A 147 -6.34 16.21 4.65
C ALA A 147 -6.09 17.71 4.82
N THR A 148 -5.00 18.06 5.50
CA THR A 148 -4.48 19.43 5.54
C THR A 148 -3.27 19.55 4.62
N ILE A 149 -3.36 20.42 3.62
CA ILE A 149 -2.24 20.73 2.72
C ILE A 149 -1.31 21.74 3.41
N LYS A 150 -0.06 21.35 3.67
CA LYS A 150 0.91 22.17 4.44
C LYS A 150 1.91 22.95 3.60
N THR A 151 2.24 22.45 2.41
CA THR A 151 3.20 23.08 1.51
C THR A 151 2.70 22.89 0.09
N ASP A 152 2.62 23.94 -0.71
CA ASP A 152 2.16 23.89 -2.10
C ASP A 152 3.12 24.68 -3.00
N LEU A 153 3.86 23.95 -3.83
CA LEU A 153 4.73 24.50 -4.87
C LEU A 153 4.17 24.13 -6.27
N GLY A 154 2.86 23.87 -6.37
CA GLY A 154 2.17 23.49 -7.61
C GLY A 154 2.45 22.06 -8.03
N SER A 155 3.71 21.78 -8.40
CA SER A 155 4.23 20.47 -8.82
C SER A 155 4.73 19.61 -7.65
N SER A 156 4.75 20.14 -6.44
CA SER A 156 5.08 19.37 -5.23
C SER A 156 4.28 19.92 -4.07
N PHE A 157 3.66 19.04 -3.29
CA PHE A 157 2.91 19.45 -2.10
C PHE A 157 2.91 18.38 -1.02
N LYS A 158 2.76 18.81 0.23
CA LYS A 158 2.65 17.92 1.39
C LYS A 158 1.25 17.94 1.95
N ALA A 159 0.64 16.77 2.09
CA ALA A 159 -0.67 16.58 2.70
C ALA A 159 -0.54 15.77 4.00
N LEU A 160 -1.33 16.14 5.01
CA LEU A 160 -1.37 15.46 6.30
C LEU A 160 -2.79 14.96 6.57
N ILE A 161 -2.92 13.66 6.81
CA ILE A 161 -4.19 12.99 7.14
C ILE A 161 -3.97 12.22 8.44
N GLY A 162 -4.47 12.74 9.56
CA GLY A 162 -4.16 12.18 10.88
C GLY A 162 -2.64 12.17 11.15
N GLU A 163 -2.09 11.00 11.44
CA GLU A 163 -0.66 10.75 11.67
C GLU A 163 0.12 10.45 10.36
N MET A 164 -0.56 10.42 9.21
CA MET A 164 0.03 10.10 7.92
C MET A 164 0.45 11.38 7.18
N SER A 165 1.67 11.37 6.68
CA SER A 165 2.30 12.44 5.92
C SER A 165 2.55 11.96 4.49
N LEU A 166 1.91 12.63 3.52
CA LEU A 166 1.96 12.31 2.10
C LEU A 166 2.68 13.44 1.36
N GLN A 167 3.80 13.14 0.70
CA GLN A 167 4.52 14.10 -0.13
C GLN A 167 4.32 13.77 -1.59
N PHE A 168 3.53 14.59 -2.29
CA PHE A 168 3.28 14.44 -3.71
C PHE A 168 4.29 15.25 -4.51
N SER A 169 4.81 14.69 -5.62
CA SER A 169 5.69 15.40 -6.55
C SER A 169 5.46 14.99 -8.01
N GLN A 170 5.40 15.96 -8.92
CA GLN A 170 5.09 15.79 -10.33
C GLN A 170 6.24 16.30 -11.19
N GLN A 171 6.55 15.60 -12.29
CA GLN A 171 7.51 16.04 -13.29
C GLN A 171 6.80 16.30 -14.62
N GLY A 172 6.64 17.57 -14.99
CA GLY A 172 5.93 17.96 -16.22
C GLY A 172 4.47 17.50 -16.21
N GLU A 173 4.03 16.86 -17.29
CA GLU A 173 2.68 16.29 -17.42
C GLU A 173 2.57 14.84 -16.91
N ALA A 174 3.68 14.25 -16.44
CA ALA A 174 3.63 12.91 -15.86
C ALA A 174 2.71 12.89 -14.63
N PRO A 175 2.14 11.73 -14.26
CA PRO A 175 1.41 11.61 -13.01
C PRO A 175 2.27 12.00 -11.79
N PHE A 176 1.61 12.42 -10.71
CA PHE A 176 2.26 12.62 -9.42
C PHE A 176 2.87 11.30 -8.93
N THR A 177 3.99 11.43 -8.24
CA THR A 177 4.53 10.42 -7.35
C THR A 177 4.20 10.79 -5.91
N VAL A 178 4.09 9.82 -5.03
CA VAL A 178 3.83 10.04 -3.60
C VAL A 178 4.90 9.36 -2.75
N GLU A 179 5.44 10.07 -1.77
CA GLU A 179 6.19 9.49 -0.66
C GLU A 179 5.30 9.47 0.57
N ILE A 180 5.37 8.39 1.34
CA ILE A 180 4.47 8.16 2.47
C ILE A 180 5.28 7.98 3.74
N GLU A 181 5.13 8.91 4.66
CA GLU A 181 5.66 8.86 6.02
C GLU A 181 4.51 8.50 6.97
N THR A 182 4.59 7.35 7.63
CA THR A 182 3.58 6.95 8.62
C THR A 182 4.22 6.12 9.73
N THR A 183 3.67 6.25 10.94
CA THR A 183 3.95 5.38 12.09
C THR A 183 3.02 4.17 12.14
N SER A 184 2.04 4.09 11.23
CA SER A 184 0.98 3.07 11.24
C SER A 184 1.39 1.80 10.51
N THR A 185 0.73 0.69 10.82
CA THR A 185 0.97 -0.60 10.15
C THR A 185 0.61 -0.52 8.67
N MET A 186 1.34 -1.23 7.81
CA MET A 186 1.10 -1.26 6.36
C MET A 186 -0.39 -1.41 6.02
N SER A 187 -1.10 -2.28 6.73
CA SER A 187 -2.52 -2.57 6.51
C SER A 187 -3.43 -1.35 6.52
N SER A 188 -3.13 -0.36 7.37
CA SER A 188 -3.89 0.88 7.42
C SER A 188 -3.56 1.81 6.25
N THR A 189 -2.28 1.94 5.89
CA THR A 189 -1.79 2.81 4.80
C THR A 189 -2.39 2.43 3.45
N PHE A 190 -2.41 1.13 3.17
CA PHE A 190 -3.04 0.53 2.01
C PHE A 190 -4.52 0.95 1.85
N ALA A 191 -5.33 0.78 2.91
CA ALA A 191 -6.77 1.06 2.84
C ALA A 191 -7.03 2.54 2.51
N TYR A 192 -6.23 3.46 3.07
CA TYR A 192 -6.35 4.89 2.78
C TYR A 192 -6.03 5.24 1.32
N LEU A 193 -4.99 4.65 0.74
CA LEU A 193 -4.60 4.93 -0.65
C LEU A 193 -5.65 4.44 -1.65
N SER A 194 -6.31 3.31 -1.39
CA SER A 194 -7.36 2.78 -2.26
C SER A 194 -8.59 3.69 -2.26
N LEU A 195 -9.03 4.14 -1.08
CA LEU A 195 -10.17 5.06 -0.96
C LEU A 195 -9.87 6.39 -1.68
N LEU A 196 -8.64 6.88 -1.56
CA LEU A 196 -8.20 8.08 -2.26
C LEU A 196 -8.23 7.90 -3.79
N ASP A 197 -7.80 6.75 -4.31
CA ASP A 197 -7.83 6.45 -5.75
C ASP A 197 -9.26 6.35 -6.30
N GLU A 198 -10.15 5.62 -5.62
CA GLU A 198 -11.56 5.49 -6.05
C GLU A 198 -12.25 6.85 -6.12
N ASP A 199 -12.03 7.68 -5.10
CA ASP A 199 -12.66 9.01 -5.04
C ASP A 199 -12.03 10.00 -5.99
N TYR A 200 -10.73 9.86 -6.29
CA TYR A 200 -10.09 10.63 -7.35
C TYR A 200 -10.68 10.27 -8.71
N LYS A 201 -10.85 8.98 -9.01
CA LYS A 201 -11.48 8.52 -10.26
C LYS A 201 -12.90 9.05 -10.42
N ARG A 202 -13.70 9.01 -9.35
CA ARG A 202 -15.05 9.62 -9.32
C ARG A 202 -14.99 11.11 -9.62
N ASN A 203 -14.10 11.85 -8.97
CA ASN A 203 -13.90 13.29 -9.18
C ASN A 203 -13.44 13.61 -10.62
N VAL A 204 -12.57 12.79 -11.22
CA VAL A 204 -12.14 12.93 -12.62
C VAL A 204 -13.30 12.68 -13.57
N GLN A 205 -14.11 11.65 -13.32
CA GLN A 205 -15.27 11.32 -14.12
C GLN A 205 -16.29 12.45 -14.10
N GLU A 206 -16.63 12.97 -12.92
CA GLU A 206 -17.53 14.11 -12.73
C GLU A 206 -17.00 15.37 -13.43
N ALA A 207 -15.72 15.70 -13.26
CA ALA A 207 -15.12 16.86 -13.92
C ALA A 207 -15.06 16.72 -15.45
N THR A 208 -14.90 15.50 -15.95
CA THR A 208 -14.93 15.21 -17.40
C THR A 208 -16.35 15.35 -17.93
N TYR A 209 -17.32 14.82 -17.19
CA TYR A 209 -18.72 14.89 -17.51
C TYR A 209 -19.22 16.34 -17.64
N GLU A 210 -18.95 17.19 -16.64
CA GLU A 210 -19.31 18.60 -16.67
C GLU A 210 -18.65 19.35 -17.85
N ARG A 211 -17.39 19.05 -18.16
CA ARG A 211 -16.72 19.60 -19.35
C ARG A 211 -17.36 19.17 -20.65
N VAL A 212 -17.83 17.91 -20.74
CA VAL A 212 -18.55 17.43 -21.92
C VAL A 212 -19.88 18.20 -22.04
N LYS A 213 -20.66 18.35 -20.97
CA LYS A 213 -21.90 19.14 -20.98
C LYS A 213 -21.67 20.57 -21.46
N GLN A 214 -20.66 21.25 -20.92
CA GLN A 214 -20.31 22.62 -21.32
C GLN A 214 -19.97 22.69 -22.82
N LYS A 215 -19.14 21.78 -23.33
CA LYS A 215 -18.77 21.73 -24.75
C LYS A 215 -19.94 21.40 -25.67
N LEU A 216 -20.90 20.60 -25.21
CA LEU A 216 -22.12 20.30 -25.97
C LEU A 216 -23.01 21.56 -26.06
N ALA A 217 -23.20 22.26 -24.94
CA ALA A 217 -23.95 23.52 -24.89
C ALA A 217 -23.32 24.60 -25.78
N GLU A 218 -21.99 24.75 -25.77
CA GLU A 218 -21.25 25.68 -26.65
C GLU A 218 -21.45 25.38 -28.15
N ARG A 219 -21.83 24.15 -28.50
CA ARG A 219 -22.03 23.68 -29.87
C ARG A 219 -23.51 23.56 -30.26
N ASN A 220 -24.44 24.07 -29.44
CA ASN A 220 -25.89 23.92 -29.61
C ASN A 220 -26.32 22.44 -29.74
N LEU A 221 -25.66 21.56 -28.99
CA LEU A 221 -26.02 20.15 -28.89
C LEU A 221 -26.73 19.92 -27.56
N CYS A 222 -27.87 19.23 -27.61
CA CYS A 222 -28.68 18.95 -26.44
C CYS A 222 -28.55 17.48 -26.03
N ILE A 223 -28.52 17.25 -24.73
CA ILE A 223 -28.48 15.90 -24.18
C ILE A 223 -29.93 15.38 -24.16
N GLU A 224 -30.19 14.32 -24.93
CA GLU A 224 -31.48 13.66 -25.01
C GLU A 224 -31.65 12.63 -23.89
N ASN A 225 -30.59 11.86 -23.62
CA ASN A 225 -30.61 10.80 -22.62
C ASN A 225 -29.27 10.69 -21.88
N GLU A 226 -29.35 10.40 -20.59
CA GLU A 226 -28.22 10.15 -19.69
C GLU A 226 -28.43 8.79 -19.02
N GLU A 227 -27.50 7.85 -19.22
CA GLU A 227 -27.56 6.51 -18.63
C GLU A 227 -26.27 6.20 -17.88
N VAL A 228 -26.40 5.73 -16.64
CA VAL A 228 -25.29 5.19 -15.85
C VAL A 228 -25.35 3.67 -15.93
N LEU A 229 -24.30 3.06 -16.48
CA LEU A 229 -24.20 1.61 -16.65
C LEU A 229 -23.73 0.91 -15.36
N GLU A 230 -23.85 -0.42 -15.32
CA GLU A 230 -23.45 -1.24 -14.16
C GLU A 230 -21.97 -1.13 -13.79
N ASP A 231 -21.11 -0.76 -14.75
CA ASP A 231 -19.68 -0.51 -14.54
C ASP A 231 -19.37 0.94 -14.12
N ASN A 232 -20.40 1.71 -13.76
CA ASN A 232 -20.37 3.14 -13.46
C ASN A 232 -19.91 4.03 -14.62
N SER A 233 -19.88 3.55 -15.87
CA SER A 233 -19.69 4.42 -17.03
C SER A 233 -20.96 5.23 -17.33
N ILE A 234 -20.78 6.41 -17.93
CA ILE A 234 -21.86 7.33 -18.26
C ILE A 234 -22.00 7.39 -19.78
N VAL A 235 -23.17 7.03 -20.30
CA VAL A 235 -23.52 7.13 -21.72
C VAL A 235 -24.40 8.36 -21.93
N LEU A 236 -24.01 9.21 -22.88
CA LEU A 236 -24.75 10.40 -23.27
C LEU A 236 -25.25 10.27 -24.71
N THR A 237 -26.57 10.34 -24.87
CA THR A 237 -27.20 10.48 -26.18
C THR A 237 -27.40 11.95 -26.47
N VAL A 238 -26.88 12.41 -27.61
CA VAL A 238 -26.85 13.83 -27.95
C VAL A 238 -27.56 14.07 -29.27
N VAL A 239 -28.41 15.08 -29.31
CA VAL A 239 -29.13 15.52 -30.51
C VAL A 239 -28.67 16.90 -30.93
N ILE A 240 -28.74 17.14 -32.24
CA ILE A 240 -28.47 18.45 -32.83
C ILE A 240 -29.79 19.23 -32.79
N GLU A 241 -29.82 20.39 -32.11
CA GLU A 241 -30.92 21.32 -32.32
C GLU A 241 -30.76 21.95 -33.71
N SER A 242 -31.68 21.62 -34.61
CA SER A 242 -31.82 22.21 -35.95
C SER A 242 -32.83 23.35 -35.94
#